data_AF-A0A5N4AXH4-F1
#
_entry.id   AF-A0A5N4AXH4-F1
#
_cell.length_a   1.000
_cell.length_b   1.000
_cell.length_c   1.000
_cell.angle_alpha   90.00
_cell.angle_beta   90.00
_cell.angle_gamma   90.00
#
_symmetry.space_group_name_H-M   'P 1'
#
loop_
_entity.id
_entity.type
_entity.pdbx_description
1 polymer ?
#
loop_
_entity_poly.entity_id
_entity_poly.type
_entity_poly.pdbx_seq_one_letter_code
_entity_poly.pdbx_strand_id
1 'polypeptide(L)'
;MSDTKTRSRFFMLLLKLCINFPGTKCIPNGVPQGSILGPLRFLAYINDLPSGLPKNVTCILYADDLTLLTSDRDLRTAVTTSNNTVHLINEWCQSNQLRVNCHKTALMHFTLKTA
;
A
#
# COMPACT_ATOMS: atom_id res chain seq x y z
N MET A 1 -38.20 7.14 -24.37
CA MET A 1 -36.91 7.06 -25.09
C MET A 1 -35.81 7.13 -24.05
N SER A 2 -35.12 6.00 -23.82
CA SER A 2 -33.80 5.85 -23.19
C SER A 2 -33.54 6.51 -21.83
N ASP A 3 -34.07 5.89 -20.78
CA ASP A 3 -33.53 6.03 -19.42
C ASP A 3 -32.32 5.08 -19.29
N THR A 4 -31.21 5.41 -19.96
CA THR A 4 -29.95 4.68 -19.83
C THR A 4 -29.30 5.05 -18.50
N LYS A 5 -29.77 4.39 -17.43
CA LYS A 5 -29.07 4.30 -16.16
C LYS A 5 -27.74 3.58 -16.42
N THR A 6 -26.73 4.35 -16.80
CA THR A 6 -25.32 3.93 -16.89
C THR A 6 -24.89 3.46 -15.51
N ARG A 7 -25.15 2.18 -15.21
CA ARG A 7 -24.67 1.48 -14.02
C ARG A 7 -23.14 1.43 -14.13
N SER A 8 -22.47 2.47 -13.62
CA SER A 8 -21.02 2.56 -13.61
C SER A 8 -20.46 1.33 -12.91
N ARG A 9 -19.73 0.49 -13.66
CA ARG A 9 -18.91 -0.58 -13.08
C ARG A 9 -17.79 0.11 -12.31
N PHE A 10 -17.66 -0.16 -11.02
CA PHE A 10 -16.52 0.28 -10.22
C PHE A 10 -15.62 -0.93 -10.00
N PHE A 11 -14.37 -0.79 -10.41
CA PHE A 11 -13.29 -1.75 -10.17
C PHE A 11 -12.52 -1.29 -8.96
N MET A 12 -12.42 -2.13 -7.93
CA MET A 12 -11.67 -1.82 -6.73
C MET A 12 -10.53 -2.82 -6.58
N LEU A 13 -9.30 -2.31 -6.46
CA LEU A 13 -8.11 -3.12 -6.24
C LEU A 13 -7.62 -2.89 -4.82
N LEU A 14 -7.48 -3.97 -4.08
CA LEU A 14 -6.83 -3.99 -2.78
C LEU A 14 -5.46 -4.64 -2.96
N LEU A 15 -4.40 -3.93 -2.64
CA LEU A 15 -3.05 -4.47 -2.64
C LEU A 15 -2.52 -4.46 -1.21
N LYS A 16 -2.21 -5.64 -0.67
CA LYS A 16 -1.52 -5.76 0.62
C LYS A 16 -0.03 -5.87 0.37
N LEU A 17 0.76 -5.05 1.03
CA LEU A 17 2.22 -4.96 0.98
C LEU A 17 2.75 -5.17 2.40
N CYS A 18 3.83 -5.92 2.55
CA CYS A 18 4.53 -6.06 3.83
C CYS A 18 5.91 -5.42 3.71
N ILE A 19 6.28 -4.57 4.65
CA ILE A 19 7.54 -3.81 4.62
C ILE A 19 8.43 -4.29 5.76
N ASN A 20 9.68 -4.64 5.46
CA ASN A 20 10.63 -5.09 6.47
C ASN A 20 11.98 -4.40 6.35
N PHE A 21 12.74 -4.46 7.44
CA PHE A 21 14.15 -4.08 7.41
C PHE A 21 14.97 -5.14 6.67
N PRO A 22 15.97 -4.75 5.87
CA PRO A 22 16.88 -5.68 5.23
C PRO A 22 17.62 -6.51 6.29
N GLY A 23 17.59 -7.84 6.15
CA GLY A 23 18.20 -8.77 7.10
C GLY A 23 19.71 -8.56 7.27
N THR A 24 20.16 -8.70 8.52
CA THR A 24 21.55 -8.78 8.98
C THR A 24 22.44 -7.57 8.67
N LYS A 25 22.22 -6.46 9.39
CA LYS A 25 23.32 -5.64 9.91
C LYS A 25 23.04 -5.35 11.37
N CYS A 26 24.05 -5.47 12.24
CA CYS A 26 24.02 -4.87 13.56
C CYS A 26 23.59 -3.42 13.38
N ILE A 27 22.36 -3.11 13.80
CA ILE A 27 21.78 -1.79 13.65
C ILE A 27 22.55 -0.90 14.64
N PRO A 28 23.36 0.08 14.22
CA PRO A 28 23.98 1.01 15.18
C PRO A 28 22.92 1.83 15.94
N ASN A 29 21.74 1.95 15.32
CA ASN A 29 20.55 2.67 15.81
C ASN A 29 19.41 1.72 16.23
N GLY A 30 19.72 0.44 16.47
CA GLY A 30 18.73 -0.55 16.84
C GLY A 30 18.22 -0.30 18.24
N VAL A 31 16.91 -0.24 18.40
CA VAL A 31 16.31 -0.34 19.73
C VAL A 31 16.54 -1.78 20.22
N PRO A 32 16.97 -2.00 21.48
CA PRO A 32 17.12 -3.34 22.03
C PRO A 32 15.82 -4.14 21.86
N GLN A 33 15.91 -5.36 21.31
CA GLN A 33 14.76 -6.27 21.26
C GLN A 33 14.23 -6.48 22.69
N GLY A 34 12.94 -6.22 22.91
CA GLY A 34 12.32 -6.20 24.25
C GLY A 34 11.99 -4.80 24.78
N SER A 35 12.36 -3.74 24.06
CA SER A 35 11.95 -2.37 24.37
C SER A 35 10.55 -2.06 23.85
N ILE A 36 9.74 -1.45 24.73
CA ILE A 36 8.39 -0.93 24.43
C ILE A 36 8.42 0.12 23.29
N LEU A 37 9.57 0.78 23.09
CA LEU A 37 9.74 1.88 22.13
C LEU A 37 10.11 1.42 20.70
N GLY A 38 10.48 0.15 20.51
CA GLY A 38 10.82 -0.40 19.19
C GLY A 38 9.65 -0.30 18.20
N PRO A 39 8.47 -0.85 18.54
CA PRO A 39 7.28 -0.75 17.70
C PRO A 39 6.82 0.70 17.48
N LEU A 40 6.91 1.55 18.51
CA LEU A 40 6.50 2.95 18.42
C LEU A 40 7.37 3.76 17.44
N ARG A 41 8.70 3.53 17.46
CA ARG A 41 9.61 4.20 16.52
C ARG A 41 9.35 3.79 15.08
N PHE A 42 9.05 2.52 14.83
CA PHE A 42 8.70 2.06 13.49
C PHE A 42 7.39 2.68 13.00
N LEU A 43 6.37 2.74 13.86
CA LEU A 43 5.09 3.41 13.53
C LEU A 43 5.28 4.89 13.21
N ALA A 44 6.10 5.61 14.00
CA ALA A 44 6.42 7.00 13.71
C ALA A 44 7.21 7.17 12.39
N TYR A 45 8.06 6.19 12.07
CA TYR A 45 8.90 6.19 10.87
C TYR A 45 8.14 5.97 9.56
N ILE A 46 7.05 5.19 9.58
CA ILE A 46 6.26 4.88 8.38
C ILE A 46 5.08 5.83 8.16
N ASN A 47 4.79 6.69 9.15
CA ASN A 47 3.58 7.52 9.17
C ASN A 47 3.56 8.63 8.09
N ASP A 48 4.71 8.99 7.52
CA ASP A 48 4.84 9.96 6.43
C ASP A 48 4.62 9.33 5.05
N LEU A 49 4.76 8.01 4.90
CA LEU A 49 4.58 7.28 3.63
C LEU A 49 3.28 7.67 2.89
N PRO A 50 2.09 7.73 3.52
CA PRO A 50 0.84 8.02 2.81
C PRO A 50 0.80 9.41 2.17
N SER A 51 1.59 10.36 2.69
CA SER A 51 1.61 11.74 2.19
C SER A 51 2.21 11.88 0.79
N GLY A 52 3.05 10.92 0.38
CA GLY A 52 3.66 10.87 -0.96
C GLY A 52 2.82 10.17 -2.03
N LEU A 53 1.64 9.65 -1.69
CA LEU A 53 0.82 8.84 -2.59
C LEU A 53 -0.23 9.67 -3.35
N PRO A 54 -0.71 9.19 -4.51
CA PRO A 54 -1.75 9.88 -5.27
C PRO A 54 -3.05 10.02 -4.47
N LYS A 55 -3.75 11.16 -4.63
CA LYS A 55 -4.99 11.46 -3.88
C LYS A 55 -6.14 10.48 -4.13
N ASN A 56 -6.14 9.79 -5.26
CA ASN A 56 -7.13 8.78 -5.63
C ASN A 56 -6.81 7.38 -5.09
N VAL A 57 -5.80 7.25 -4.23
CA VAL A 57 -5.43 6.00 -3.57
C VAL A 57 -5.58 6.17 -2.07
N THR A 58 -6.32 5.24 -1.46
CA THR A 58 -6.38 5.15 0.00
C THR A 58 -5.28 4.22 0.47
N CYS A 59 -4.42 4.70 1.37
CA CYS A 59 -3.38 3.91 2.00
C CYS A 59 -3.73 3.71 3.47
N ILE A 60 -3.79 2.44 3.90
CA ILE A 60 -4.06 2.04 5.27
C ILE A 60 -2.80 1.36 5.79
N LEU A 61 -2.25 1.90 6.88
CA LEU A 61 -1.06 1.37 7.54
C LEU A 61 -1.45 0.70 8.85
N TYR A 62 -0.92 -0.50 9.08
CA TYR A 62 -1.02 -1.20 10.36
C TYR A 62 0.31 -1.90 10.66
N ALA A 63 1.15 -1.28 11.49
CA ALA A 63 2.52 -1.71 11.70
C ALA A 63 3.25 -1.92 10.36
N ASP A 64 3.75 -3.12 10.07
CA ASP A 64 4.47 -3.47 8.84
C ASP A 64 3.55 -3.86 7.67
N ASP A 65 2.24 -4.02 7.94
CA ASP A 65 1.22 -4.28 6.94
C ASP A 65 0.71 -2.96 6.35
N LEU A 66 0.88 -2.81 5.04
CA LEU A 66 0.35 -1.70 4.25
C LEU A 66 -0.74 -2.23 3.32
N THR A 67 -1.88 -1.54 3.24
CA THR A 67 -2.97 -1.85 2.33
C THR A 67 -3.29 -0.65 1.46
N LEU A 68 -3.22 -0.83 0.15
CA LEU A 68 -3.65 0.16 -0.84
C LEU A 68 -5.01 -0.20 -1.38
N LEU A 69 -5.88 0.80 -1.46
CA LEU A 69 -7.16 0.73 -2.12
C LEU A 69 -7.18 1.72 -3.28
N THR A 70 -7.38 1.21 -4.48
CA THR A 70 -7.64 2.03 -5.66
C THR A 70 -9.01 1.68 -6.22
N SER A 71 -9.72 2.66 -6.74
CA SER A 71 -11.03 2.44 -7.37
C SER A 71 -11.20 3.31 -8.59
N ASP A 72 -11.63 2.71 -9.70
CA ASP A 72 -11.91 3.44 -10.94
C ASP A 72 -13.06 2.79 -11.71
N ARG A 73 -13.64 3.52 -12.67
CA ARG A 73 -14.65 2.99 -13.60
C ARG A 73 -14.03 2.13 -14.70
N ASP A 74 -12.74 2.35 -14.99
CA ASP A 74 -11.96 1.52 -15.90
C ASP A 74 -10.93 0.70 -15.14
N LEU A 75 -10.96 -0.63 -15.35
CA LEU A 75 -10.03 -1.56 -14.73
C LEU A 75 -8.59 -1.20 -15.10
N ARG A 76 -8.33 -0.79 -16.34
CA ARG A 76 -6.98 -0.44 -16.79
C ARG A 76 -6.45 0.75 -16.01
N THR A 77 -7.27 1.77 -15.78
CA THR A 77 -6.91 2.94 -14.97
C THR A 77 -6.66 2.57 -13.51
N ALA A 78 -7.52 1.72 -12.92
CA ALA A 78 -7.32 1.22 -11.56
C ALA A 78 -6.01 0.44 -11.40
N VAL A 79 -5.71 -0.47 -12.35
CA VAL A 79 -4.46 -1.25 -12.37
C VAL A 79 -3.25 -0.34 -12.56
N THR A 80 -3.31 0.59 -13.51
CA THR A 80 -2.21 1.54 -13.78
C THR A 80 -1.92 2.40 -12.55
N THR A 81 -2.96 2.95 -11.91
CA THR A 81 -2.83 3.72 -10.66
C THR A 81 -2.21 2.87 -9.56
N SER A 82 -2.67 1.63 -9.39
CA SER A 82 -2.13 0.71 -8.39
C SER A 82 -0.65 0.44 -8.62
N ASN A 83 -0.26 0.09 -9.85
CA ASN A 83 1.14 -0.17 -10.20
C ASN A 83 2.03 1.05 -9.97
N ASN A 84 1.60 2.23 -10.40
CA ASN A 84 2.33 3.47 -10.17
C ASN A 84 2.52 3.73 -8.67
N THR A 85 1.49 3.47 -7.86
CA THR A 85 1.57 3.64 -6.40
C THR A 85 2.55 2.64 -5.77
N VAL A 86 2.57 1.39 -6.24
CA VAL A 86 3.56 0.39 -5.80
C VAL A 86 4.98 0.84 -6.10
N HIS A 87 5.21 1.41 -7.29
CA HIS A 87 6.52 1.94 -7.66
C HIS A 87 6.96 3.05 -6.70
N LEU A 88 6.09 4.02 -6.40
CA LEU A 88 6.37 5.09 -5.43
C LEU A 88 6.69 4.54 -4.03
N ILE A 89 5.94 3.55 -3.56
CA ILE A 89 6.18 2.92 -2.25
C ILE A 89 7.51 2.20 -2.24
N ASN A 90 7.87 1.51 -3.32
CA ASN A 90 9.14 0.82 -3.43
C ASN A 90 10.32 1.82 -3.42
N GLU A 91 10.21 2.94 -4.13
CA GLU A 91 11.21 4.02 -4.11
C GLU A 91 11.32 4.66 -2.71
N TRP A 92 10.18 4.92 -2.06
CA TRP A 92 10.15 5.44 -0.70
C TRP A 92 10.81 4.45 0.27
N CYS A 93 10.50 3.14 0.16
CA CYS A 93 11.11 2.10 1.00
C CYS A 93 12.62 2.07 0.80
N GLN A 94 13.11 2.09 -0.44
CA GLN A 94 14.55 2.08 -0.74
C GLN A 94 15.26 3.31 -0.16
N SER A 95 14.66 4.49 -0.31
CA SER A 95 15.18 5.75 0.27
C SER A 95 15.25 5.70 1.79
N ASN A 96 14.32 4.96 2.41
CA ASN A 96 14.20 4.75 3.84
C ASN A 96 14.89 3.48 4.35
N GLN A 97 15.77 2.86 3.55
CA GLN A 97 16.50 1.63 3.92
C GLN A 97 15.57 0.46 4.34
N LEU A 98 14.34 0.45 3.83
CA LEU A 98 13.34 -0.60 3.97
C LEU A 98 13.23 -1.40 2.68
N ARG A 99 12.59 -2.57 2.75
CA ARG A 99 12.30 -3.40 1.58
C ARG A 99 10.83 -3.83 1.57
N VAL A 100 10.25 -3.82 0.38
CA VAL A 100 8.95 -4.44 0.13
C VAL A 100 9.13 -5.94 0.02
N ASN A 101 8.35 -6.71 0.78
CA ASN A 101 8.33 -8.16 0.71
C ASN A 101 7.38 -8.64 -0.40
N CYS A 102 7.92 -8.81 -1.60
CA CYS A 102 7.17 -9.25 -2.78
C CYS A 102 6.46 -10.59 -2.60
N HIS A 103 6.98 -11.50 -1.77
CA HIS A 103 6.37 -12.82 -1.53
C HIS A 103 5.08 -12.74 -0.70
N LYS A 104 4.95 -11.71 0.13
CA LYS A 104 3.75 -11.46 0.92
C LYS A 104 2.78 -10.47 0.25
N THR A 105 3.21 -9.85 -0.84
CA THR A 105 2.39 -8.88 -1.56
C THR A 105 1.28 -9.57 -2.34
N ALA A 106 0.03 -9.17 -2.12
CA ALA A 106 -1.14 -9.79 -2.75
C ALA A 106 -2.09 -8.75 -3.33
N LEU A 107 -2.43 -8.90 -4.62
CA LEU A 107 -3.42 -8.09 -5.33
C LEU A 107 -4.77 -8.81 -5.33
N MET A 108 -5.82 -8.13 -4.87
CA MET A 108 -7.19 -8.61 -4.90
C MET A 108 -8.07 -7.64 -5.69
N HIS A 109 -8.84 -8.19 -6.63
CA HIS A 109 -9.73 -7.44 -7.49
C HIS A 109 -11.19 -7.68 -7.12
N PHE A 110 -11.90 -6.59 -6.80
CA PHE A 110 -13.31 -6.59 -6.47
C PHE A 110 -14.12 -5.89 -7.56
N THR A 111 -15.22 -6.53 -7.95
CA THR A 111 -16.23 -5.95 -8.86
C THR A 111 -17.60 -6.09 -8.24
N LEU A 112 -18.44 -5.06 -8.39
CA LEU A 112 -19.84 -5.16 -7.98
C LEU A 112 -20.59 -6.06 -8.97
N LYS A 113 -21.28 -7.09 -8.46
CA LYS A 113 -22.18 -7.90 -9.27
C LYS A 113 -23.31 -7.02 -9.79
N THR A 114 -23.45 -6.95 -11.11
CA THR A 114 -24.67 -6.47 -11.76
C THR A 114 -25.77 -7.52 -11.58
N ALA A 115 -26.82 -7.17 -10.83
CA ALA A 115 -28.09 -7.90 -10.80
C ALA A 115 -28.92 -7.62 -12.06
#